data_AF-A0A2A3VP36-F1
#
_entry.id   AF-A0A2A3VP36-F1
#
_cell.length_a   1.000
_cell.length_b   1.000
_cell.length_c   1.000
_cell.angle_alpha   90.00
_cell.angle_beta   90.00
_cell.angle_gamma   90.00
#
_symmetry.space_group_name_H-M   'P 1'
#
loop_
_entity.id
_entity.type
_entity.pdbx_description
1 polymer ?
#
loop_
_entity_poly.entity_id
_entity_poly.type
_entity_poly.pdbx_seq_one_letter_code
_entity_poly.pdbx_strand_id
1 'polypeptide(L)'
;MCLLDGGAYEIASFEIGRRRVPVSLLAALATGLAVTVEELIGMPGRRPAGKRGPAPKLQQQLERVSQLPKAKQKMVCEVLDSLLAQAGR
;
A
#
# COMPACT_ATOMS: atom_id res chain seq x y z
N MET A 1 33.16 14.20 14.50
CA MET A 1 34.09 13.48 13.61
C MET A 1 33.31 13.10 12.37
N CYS A 2 33.67 13.71 11.24
CA CYS A 2 32.92 13.73 9.99
C CYS A 2 32.71 12.32 9.42
N LEU A 3 31.46 11.88 9.28
CA LEU A 3 31.10 10.59 8.69
C LEU A 3 29.99 10.74 7.62
N LEU A 4 29.88 11.92 6.98
CA LEU A 4 28.82 12.20 6.01
C LEU A 4 29.31 12.44 4.58
N ASP A 5 30.63 12.46 4.33
CA ASP A 5 31.18 12.58 2.96
C ASP A 5 31.42 11.21 2.29
N GLY A 6 31.48 10.11 3.05
CA GLY A 6 31.65 8.74 2.51
C GLY A 6 30.35 8.09 2.03
N GLY A 7 29.22 8.42 2.67
CA GLY A 7 27.93 7.80 2.37
C GLY A 7 27.40 8.13 0.97
N ALA A 8 27.57 9.38 0.50
CA ALA A 8 27.12 9.79 -0.82
C ALA A 8 27.89 9.09 -1.96
N TYR A 9 29.20 8.90 -1.80
CA TYR A 9 30.03 8.17 -2.76
C TYR A 9 29.67 6.67 -2.83
N GLU A 10 29.41 6.06 -1.68
CA GLU A 10 28.99 4.67 -1.61
C GLU A 10 27.61 4.46 -2.26
N ILE A 11 26.66 5.36 -1.99
CA ILE A 11 25.34 5.36 -2.63
C ILE A 11 25.48 5.51 -4.14
N ALA A 12 26.23 6.52 -4.61
CA ALA A 12 26.46 6.74 -6.04
C ALA A 12 27.09 5.52 -6.73
N SER A 13 27.98 4.79 -6.04
CA SER A 13 28.59 3.56 -6.56
C SER A 13 27.58 2.41 -6.71
N PHE A 14 26.55 2.34 -5.86
CA PHE A 14 25.44 1.39 -6.02
C PHE A 14 24.52 1.80 -7.18
N GLU A 15 24.22 3.09 -7.32
CA GLU A 15 23.34 3.61 -8.38
C GLU A 15 23.89 3.35 -9.79
N ILE A 16 25.19 3.54 -9.99
CA ILE A 16 25.85 3.26 -11.28
C ILE A 16 26.21 1.77 -11.47
N GLY A 17 25.90 0.91 -10.49
CA GLY A 17 26.20 -0.52 -10.54
C GLY A 17 27.69 -0.89 -10.39
N ARG A 18 28.56 0.06 -10.00
CA ARG A 18 29.99 -0.18 -9.76
C ARG A 18 30.23 -1.08 -8.54
N ARG A 19 29.32 -1.05 -7.57
CA ARG A 19 29.31 -1.94 -6.40
C ARG A 19 27.94 -2.61 -6.29
N ARG A 20 27.92 -3.86 -5.81
CA ARG A 20 26.66 -4.56 -5.49
C ARG A 20 26.20 -4.20 -4.08
N VAL A 21 24.90 -3.99 -3.92
CA VAL A 21 24.25 -3.83 -2.61
C VAL A 21 24.34 -5.16 -1.85
N PRO A 22 24.77 -5.18 -0.57
CA PRO A 22 24.83 -6.41 0.20
C PRO A 22 23.43 -6.94 0.50
N VAL A 23 23.25 -8.26 0.45
CA VAL A 23 21.95 -8.94 0.68
C VAL A 23 21.34 -8.58 2.04
N SER A 24 22.16 -8.37 3.07
CA SER A 24 21.72 -7.95 4.40
C SER A 24 21.02 -6.59 4.42
N LEU A 25 21.26 -5.72 3.43
CA LEU A 25 20.60 -4.41 3.32
C LEU A 25 19.25 -4.48 2.62
N LEU A 26 18.93 -5.55 1.88
CA LEU A 26 17.74 -5.60 1.02
C LEU A 26 16.45 -5.40 1.81
N ALA A 27 16.32 -6.05 2.98
CA ALA A 27 15.13 -5.90 3.81
C ALA A 27 14.98 -4.49 4.38
N ALA A 28 16.08 -3.85 4.77
CA ALA A 28 16.09 -2.48 5.28
C ALA A 28 15.73 -1.47 4.17
N LEU A 29 16.29 -1.65 2.97
CA LEU A 29 15.99 -0.81 1.79
C LEU A 29 14.54 -0.97 1.34
N ALA A 30 14.04 -2.21 1.23
CA ALA A 30 12.65 -2.48 0.88
C ALA A 30 11.68 -1.80 1.86
N THR A 31 11.98 -1.88 3.16
CA THR A 31 11.21 -1.20 4.21
C THR A 31 11.25 0.32 4.08
N GLY A 32 12.45 0.90 3.89
CA GLY A 32 12.63 2.34 3.77
C GLY A 32 11.98 2.93 2.50
N LEU A 33 11.93 2.15 1.43
CA LEU A 33 11.33 2.52 0.14
C LEU A 33 9.85 2.11 0.03
N ALA A 34 9.30 1.46 1.06
CA ALA A 34 7.93 0.96 1.09
C ALA A 34 7.56 0.05 -0.11
N VAL A 35 8.52 -0.75 -0.59
CA VAL A 35 8.35 -1.75 -1.64
C VAL A 35 8.61 -3.15 -1.08
N THR A 36 8.19 -4.19 -1.81
CA THR A 36 8.58 -5.57 -1.50
C THR A 36 10.05 -5.82 -1.88
N VAL A 37 10.68 -6.85 -1.29
CA VAL A 37 12.06 -7.22 -1.67
C VAL A 37 12.10 -7.66 -3.13
N GLU A 38 11.05 -8.33 -3.60
CA GLU A 38 10.84 -8.74 -4.98
C GLU A 38 10.81 -7.55 -5.93
N GLU A 39 10.01 -6.51 -5.63
CA GLU A 39 10.00 -5.26 -6.39
C GLU A 39 11.37 -4.58 -6.40
N LEU A 40 12.09 -4.60 -5.27
CA LEU A 40 13.43 -4.00 -5.15
C LEU A 40 14.47 -4.68 -6.05
N ILE A 41 14.39 -6.01 -6.23
CA ILE A 41 15.32 -6.78 -7.08
C ILE A 41 14.85 -6.90 -8.53
N GLY A 42 13.84 -6.11 -8.95
CA GLY A 42 13.33 -6.12 -10.32
C GLY A 42 12.49 -7.34 -10.68
N MET A 43 12.05 -8.10 -9.68
CA MET A 43 11.10 -9.20 -9.85
C MET A 43 9.67 -8.68 -9.72
N PRO A 44 8.68 -9.29 -10.38
CA PRO A 44 7.29 -8.95 -10.17
C PRO A 44 6.89 -9.33 -8.73
N GLY A 45 6.99 -8.37 -7.81
CA GLY A 45 6.52 -8.54 -6.44
C GLY A 45 5.00 -8.53 -6.42
N ARG A 46 4.40 -9.57 -5.81
CA ARG A 46 2.99 -9.52 -5.47
C ARG A 46 2.86 -8.53 -4.31
N ARG A 47 2.52 -7.27 -4.60
CA ARG A 47 2.20 -6.29 -3.56
C ARG A 47 1.24 -6.94 -2.57
N PRO A 48 1.62 -7.11 -1.28
CA PRO A 48 0.63 -7.50 -0.29
C PRO A 48 -0.45 -6.43 -0.34
N ALA A 49 -1.70 -6.86 -0.57
CA ALA A 49 -2.85 -5.96 -0.60
C ALA A 49 -2.77 -5.09 0.65
N GLY A 50 -2.51 -3.79 0.45
CA GLY A 50 -2.17 -2.87 1.51
C GLY A 50 -3.27 -2.86 2.56
N LYS A 51 -3.04 -3.55 3.67
CA LYS A 51 -3.80 -3.37 4.90
C LYS A 51 -2.85 -2.86 5.97
N ARG A 52 -2.29 -1.67 5.73
CA ARG A 52 -1.77 -0.82 6.81
C ARG A 52 -2.76 0.30 7.01
N GLY A 53 -3.49 0.21 8.11
CA GLY A 53 -4.57 1.12 8.49
C GLY A 53 -5.81 0.37 8.96
N PRO A 54 -6.69 1.01 9.74
CA PRO A 54 -8.01 0.48 10.03
C PRO A 54 -8.75 0.16 8.73
N ALA A 55 -9.68 -0.80 8.77
CA ALA A 55 -10.46 -1.20 7.59
C ALA A 55 -11.00 0.04 6.85
N PRO A 56 -11.01 0.05 5.51
CA PRO A 56 -11.49 1.21 4.76
C PRO A 56 -12.90 1.57 5.19
N LYS A 57 -13.21 2.88 5.24
CA LYS A 57 -14.50 3.40 5.75
C LYS A 57 -15.72 2.70 5.14
N LEU A 58 -15.64 2.34 3.85
CA LEU A 58 -16.68 1.59 3.14
C LEU A 58 -16.92 0.19 3.77
N GLN A 59 -15.85 -0.53 4.10
CA GLN A 59 -15.94 -1.85 4.73
C GLN A 59 -16.55 -1.74 6.14
N GLN A 60 -16.13 -0.74 6.92
CA GLN A 60 -16.75 -0.47 8.23
C GLN A 60 -18.24 -0.10 8.11
N GLN A 61 -18.64 0.61 7.05
CA GLN A 61 -20.04 0.95 6.81
C GLN A 61 -20.85 -0.29 6.42
N LEU A 62 -20.33 -1.17 5.58
CA LEU A 62 -20.94 -2.45 5.22
C LEU A 62 -21.19 -3.33 6.45
N GLU A 63 -20.22 -3.42 7.35
CA GLU A 63 -20.36 -4.14 8.62
C GLU A 63 -21.50 -3.56 9.45
N ARG A 64 -21.58 -2.23 9.61
CA ARG A 64 -22.69 -1.58 10.34
C ARG A 64 -24.04 -1.85 9.68
N VAL A 65 -24.12 -1.77 8.35
CA VAL A 65 -25.36 -2.02 7.60
C VAL A 65 -25.83 -3.46 7.79
N SER A 66 -24.91 -4.43 7.80
CA SER A 66 -25.25 -5.85 7.99
C SER A 66 -25.90 -6.16 9.35
N GLN A 67 -25.63 -5.34 10.36
CA GLN A 67 -26.20 -5.48 11.71
C GLN A 67 -27.58 -4.79 11.87
N LEU A 68 -28.05 -4.06 10.84
CA LEU A 68 -29.36 -3.41 10.89
C LEU A 68 -30.51 -4.41 10.65
N PRO A 69 -31.73 -4.14 11.14
CA PRO A 69 -32.93 -4.87 10.74
C PRO A 69 -33.16 -4.83 9.22
N LYS A 70 -33.75 -5.89 8.66
CA LYS A 70 -33.93 -6.06 7.20
C LYS A 70 -34.64 -4.90 6.51
N ALA A 71 -35.64 -4.30 7.16
CA ALA A 71 -36.33 -3.12 6.62
C ALA A 71 -35.37 -1.92 6.44
N LYS A 72 -34.46 -1.69 7.40
CA LYS A 72 -33.45 -0.62 7.30
C LYS A 72 -32.36 -0.94 6.27
N GLN A 73 -31.96 -2.22 6.15
CA GLN A 73 -31.04 -2.64 5.08
C GLN A 73 -31.62 -2.32 3.69
N LYS A 74 -32.90 -2.64 3.47
CA LYS A 74 -33.58 -2.38 2.19
C LYS A 74 -33.61 -0.89 1.85
N MET A 75 -33.94 -0.03 2.83
CA MET A 75 -33.92 1.42 2.64
C MET A 75 -32.51 1.93 2.24
N VAL A 76 -31.45 1.41 2.85
CA VAL A 76 -30.07 1.77 2.49
C VAL A 76 -29.75 1.37 1.05
N CYS A 77 -30.16 0.16 0.62
CA CYS A 77 -29.99 -0.29 -0.76
C CYS A 77 -30.72 0.62 -1.75
N GLU A 78 -31.98 0.97 -1.51
CA GLU A 78 -32.78 1.83 -2.40
C GLU A 78 -32.13 3.22 -2.61
N VAL A 79 -31.57 3.80 -1.55
CA VAL A 79 -30.84 5.08 -1.64
C VAL A 79 -29.54 4.91 -2.44
N LEU A 80 -28.76 3.85 -2.19
CA LEU A 80 -27.54 3.58 -2.94
C LEU A 80 -27.81 3.37 -4.42
N ASP A 81 -28.84 2.60 -4.77
CA ASP A 81 -29.25 2.36 -6.16
C ASP A 81 -29.63 3.67 -6.86
N SER A 82 -30.35 4.56 -6.16
CA SER A 82 -30.72 5.87 -6.69
C SER A 82 -29.50 6.76 -6.99
N LEU A 83 -28.50 6.75 -6.10
CA LEU A 83 -27.25 7.52 -6.28
C LEU A 83 -26.39 6.94 -7.41
N LEU A 84 -26.30 5.62 -7.51
CA LEU A 84 -25.55 4.94 -8.59
C LEU A 84 -26.20 5.18 -9.95
N ALA A 85 -27.53 5.18 -10.03
CA ALA A 85 -28.27 5.52 -11.24
C ALA A 85 -28.11 6.99 -11.68
N GLN A 86 -27.80 7.90 -10.75
CA GLN A 86 -27.46 9.29 -11.06
C GLN A 86 -26.01 9.41 -11.57
N ALA A 87 -25.06 8.68 -10.99
CA ALA A 87 -23.66 8.75 -11.38
C ALA A 87 -23.35 8.10 -12.74
N GLY A 88 -24.21 7.18 -13.21
CA GLY A 88 -24.10 6.55 -14.53
C GLY A 88 -24.77 7.31 -15.68
N ARG A 89 -25.34 8.50 -15.41
CA ARG A 89 -25.85 9.45 -16.41
C ARG A 89 -24.83 10.55 -16.68
#